data_AF-A0A4V3H3K5-F1
#
_entry.id   AF-A0A4V3H3K5-F1
#
_cell.length_a   1.000
_cell.length_b   1.000
_cell.length_c   1.000
_cell.angle_alpha   90.00
_cell.angle_beta   90.00
_cell.angle_gamma   90.00
#
_symmetry.space_group_name_H-M   'P 1'
#
loop_
_entity.id
_entity.type
_entity.pdbx_description
1 polymer ?
#
loop_
_entity_poly.entity_id
_entity_poly.type
_entity_poly.pdbx_seq_one_letter_code
_entity_poly.pdbx_strand_id
1 'polypeptide(L)'
;MRILVTLLALVISGVCTASQGYIEKAGTRLEIKDSVAVLDEQVGKLTIYLLPSRLSAREKKRMKAGNAMMVLLTKSSPDNSKWGWYPYATLEMRNTPADFSSAEVLRSYYLMVYGINKKNATDNLNGRFSGNEVLRNYRFDEERVQFRFSGRQDYFDIRWQLEVNAPLL
;
A
#
# COMPACT_ATOMS: atom_id res chain seq x y z
N MET A 1 -5.95 59.10 16.38
CA MET A 1 -6.61 58.02 15.62
C MET A 1 -5.54 57.03 15.16
N ARG A 2 -5.43 55.87 15.81
CA ARG A 2 -4.52 54.78 15.41
C ARG A 2 -5.38 53.62 14.91
N ILE A 3 -5.28 53.32 13.63
CA ILE A 3 -5.93 52.16 13.02
C ILE A 3 -5.02 50.96 13.27
N LEU A 4 -5.50 50.02 14.07
CA LEU A 4 -4.84 48.74 14.31
C LEU A 4 -5.33 47.77 13.22
N VAL A 5 -4.48 47.44 12.26
CA VAL A 5 -4.76 46.40 11.26
C VAL A 5 -4.20 45.08 11.80
N THR A 6 -5.08 44.19 12.22
CA THR A 6 -4.70 42.83 12.62
C THR A 6 -4.55 41.98 11.37
N LEU A 7 -3.31 41.67 10.98
CA LEU A 7 -3.01 40.74 9.89
C LEU A 7 -3.23 39.31 10.39
N LEU A 8 -4.28 38.64 9.91
CA LEU A 8 -4.53 37.22 10.16
C LEU A 8 -3.64 36.38 9.24
N ALA A 9 -2.60 35.75 9.77
CA ALA A 9 -1.78 34.80 9.02
C ALA A 9 -2.49 33.42 9.00
N LEU A 10 -3.10 33.08 7.87
CA LEU A 10 -3.66 31.76 7.62
C LEU A 10 -2.51 30.78 7.29
N VAL A 11 -2.05 30.01 8.27
CA VAL A 11 -1.11 28.92 8.04
C VAL A 11 -1.89 27.73 7.46
N ILE A 12 -1.89 27.62 6.13
CA ILE A 12 -2.34 26.40 5.45
C ILE A 12 -1.22 25.37 5.61
N SER A 13 -1.30 24.58 6.68
CA SER A 13 -0.51 23.36 6.83
C SER A 13 -1.04 22.32 5.84
N GLY A 14 -0.68 22.48 4.56
CA GLY A 14 -0.82 21.44 3.57
C GLY A 14 0.07 20.27 3.98
N VAL A 15 -0.48 19.32 4.73
CA VAL A 15 0.13 18.00 4.89
C VAL A 15 0.08 17.36 3.51
N CYS A 16 1.11 17.66 2.72
CA CYS A 16 1.43 16.90 1.52
C CYS A 16 1.72 15.49 2.05
N THR A 17 0.70 14.63 2.06
CA THR A 17 0.90 13.21 2.31
C THR A 17 1.91 12.74 1.31
N ALA A 18 3.14 12.50 1.77
CA ALA A 18 4.18 11.94 0.94
C ALA A 18 3.62 10.64 0.33
N SER A 19 3.61 10.57 -1.01
CA SER A 19 3.26 9.34 -1.73
C SER A 19 4.17 8.22 -1.22
N GLN A 20 3.57 7.07 -0.89
CA GLN A 20 4.28 5.83 -0.55
C GLN A 20 4.74 5.09 -1.81
N GLY A 21 4.81 5.80 -2.94
CA GLY A 21 5.23 5.28 -4.23
C GLY A 21 4.06 4.93 -5.13
N TYR A 22 4.29 4.07 -6.10
CA TYR A 22 3.32 3.76 -7.14
C TYR A 22 3.39 2.31 -7.61
N ILE A 23 2.29 1.89 -8.22
CA ILE A 23 2.21 0.71 -9.09
C ILE A 23 1.70 1.19 -10.43
N GLU A 24 2.39 0.82 -11.50
CA GLU A 24 2.01 1.21 -12.85
C GLU A 24 1.84 -0.03 -13.73
N LYS A 25 0.77 -0.03 -14.53
CA LYS A 25 0.45 -1.11 -15.46
C LYS A 25 0.02 -0.55 -16.80
N ALA A 26 0.69 -0.93 -17.89
CA ALA A 26 0.36 -0.50 -19.26
C ALA A 26 0.09 1.01 -19.37
N GLY A 27 0.97 1.82 -18.78
CA GLY A 27 0.89 3.28 -18.78
C GLY A 27 -0.08 3.88 -17.76
N THR A 28 -0.93 3.10 -17.10
CA THR A 28 -1.82 3.59 -16.03
C THR A 28 -1.13 3.48 -14.68
N ARG A 29 -1.00 4.62 -13.98
CA ARG A 29 -0.34 4.69 -12.66
C ARG A 29 -1.33 4.82 -11.51
N LEU A 30 -1.23 3.92 -10.54
CA LEU A 30 -1.84 4.00 -9.22
C LEU A 30 -0.83 4.56 -8.21
N GLU A 31 -1.07 5.78 -7.74
CA GLU A 31 -0.32 6.36 -6.61
C GLU A 31 -0.77 5.73 -5.29
N ILE A 32 0.19 5.31 -4.47
CA ILE A 32 -0.06 4.75 -3.14
C ILE A 32 0.04 5.88 -2.13
N LYS A 33 -1.04 6.13 -1.39
CA LYS A 33 -1.12 7.20 -0.38
C LYS A 33 -1.17 6.68 1.05
N ASP A 34 -1.49 5.41 1.23
CA ASP A 34 -1.57 4.76 2.52
C ASP A 34 -1.22 3.27 2.40
N SER A 35 -0.76 2.70 3.50
CA SER A 35 -0.61 1.25 3.63
C SER A 35 -0.98 0.80 5.03
N VAL A 36 -1.52 -0.41 5.13
CA VAL A 36 -1.84 -1.07 6.41
C VAL A 36 -1.50 -2.54 6.31
N ALA A 37 -1.02 -3.12 7.40
CA ALA A 37 -0.63 -4.51 7.46
C ALA A 37 -1.59 -5.30 8.35
N VAL A 38 -1.94 -6.51 7.92
CA VAL A 38 -2.71 -7.47 8.71
C VAL A 38 -1.88 -8.75 8.82
N LEU A 39 -1.56 -9.13 10.04
CA LEU A 39 -0.90 -10.40 10.34
C LEU A 39 -1.95 -11.45 10.67
N ASP A 40 -1.94 -12.54 9.91
CA ASP A 40 -2.67 -13.76 10.24
C ASP A 40 -1.70 -14.74 10.89
N GLU A 41 -1.69 -14.75 12.22
CA GLU A 41 -0.80 -15.57 13.04
C GLU A 41 -1.08 -17.07 12.88
N GLN A 42 -2.31 -17.46 12.55
CA GLN A 42 -2.69 -18.88 12.44
C GLN A 42 -1.97 -19.56 11.28
N VAL A 43 -1.79 -18.84 10.18
CA VAL A 43 -1.13 -19.35 8.96
C VAL A 43 0.21 -18.68 8.67
N GLY A 44 0.70 -17.81 9.57
CA GLY A 44 1.96 -17.10 9.41
C GLY A 44 1.99 -16.18 8.19
N LYS A 45 0.89 -15.49 7.89
CA LYS A 45 0.77 -14.66 6.68
C LYS A 45 0.66 -13.18 7.02
N LEU A 46 1.57 -12.37 6.46
CA LEU A 46 1.48 -10.93 6.52
C LEU A 46 0.93 -10.39 5.19
N THR A 47 -0.24 -9.75 5.24
CA THR A 47 -0.85 -9.08 4.09
C THR A 47 -0.75 -7.57 4.27
N ILE A 48 -0.08 -6.91 3.33
CA ILE A 48 0.06 -5.46 3.30
C ILE A 48 -0.85 -4.91 2.21
N TYR A 49 -1.81 -4.07 2.60
CA TYR A 49 -2.69 -3.37 1.68
C TYR A 49 -2.03 -2.07 1.24
N LEU A 50 -1.93 -1.85 -0.06
CA LEU A 50 -1.35 -0.68 -0.70
C LEU A 50 -2.49 0.12 -1.34
N LEU A 51 -2.76 1.31 -0.80
CA LEU A 51 -4.03 1.99 -0.99
C LEU A 51 -3.85 3.39 -1.60
N PRO A 52 -4.67 3.78 -2.60
CA PRO A 52 -4.61 5.12 -3.18
C PRO A 52 -5.29 6.20 -2.34
N SER A 53 -5.83 5.84 -1.17
CA SER A 53 -6.41 6.77 -0.21
C SER A 53 -6.31 6.20 1.21
N ARG A 54 -6.34 7.09 2.19
CA ARG A 54 -6.28 6.71 3.61
C ARG A 54 -7.55 5.98 4.05
N LEU A 55 -7.37 5.08 5.01
CA LEU A 55 -8.48 4.43 5.70
C LEU A 55 -8.90 5.21 6.95
N SER A 56 -10.20 5.35 7.14
CA SER A 56 -10.81 5.76 8.40
C SER A 56 -10.61 4.70 9.49
N ALA A 57 -10.75 5.10 10.76
CA ALA A 57 -10.67 4.17 11.89
C ALA A 57 -11.70 3.02 11.80
N ARG A 58 -12.91 3.31 11.30
CA ARG A 58 -13.97 2.30 11.08
C ARG A 58 -13.56 1.28 10.00
N GLU A 59 -12.97 1.75 8.90
CA GLU A 59 -12.48 0.87 7.83
C GLU A 59 -11.33 -0.02 8.35
N LYS A 60 -10.36 0.56 9.07
CA LYS A 60 -9.26 -0.19 9.70
C LYS A 60 -9.77 -1.30 10.63
N LYS A 61 -10.74 -1.01 11.50
CA LYS A 61 -11.38 -2.01 12.38
C LYS A 61 -12.03 -3.15 11.59
N ARG A 62 -12.71 -2.84 10.48
CA ARG A 62 -13.33 -3.86 9.61
C ARG A 62 -12.29 -4.69 8.87
N MET A 63 -11.20 -4.08 8.42
CA MET A 63 -10.09 -4.80 7.78
C MET A 63 -9.44 -5.79 8.74
N LYS A 64 -9.17 -5.39 9.99
CA LYS A 64 -8.68 -6.29 11.04
C LYS A 64 -9.62 -7.48 11.26
N ALA A 65 -10.92 -7.24 11.23
CA ALA A 65 -11.94 -8.28 11.37
C ALA A 65 -12.15 -9.15 10.11
N GLY A 66 -11.18 -9.23 9.20
CA GLY A 66 -11.22 -10.07 7.99
C GLY A 66 -12.13 -9.55 6.86
N ASN A 67 -12.72 -8.37 6.98
CA ASN A 67 -13.64 -7.83 5.97
C ASN A 67 -12.96 -6.93 4.92
N ALA A 68 -11.67 -7.13 4.67
CA ALA A 68 -10.87 -6.20 3.87
C ALA A 68 -11.40 -6.01 2.44
N MET A 69 -11.74 -7.09 1.74
CA MET A 69 -12.28 -7.00 0.38
C MET A 69 -13.58 -6.17 0.34
N MET A 70 -14.51 -6.40 1.28
CA MET A 70 -15.76 -5.64 1.34
C MET A 70 -15.54 -4.16 1.67
N VAL A 71 -14.53 -3.85 2.50
CA VAL A 71 -14.15 -2.46 2.78
C VAL A 71 -13.65 -1.79 1.49
N LEU A 72 -12.73 -2.42 0.77
CA LEU A 72 -12.09 -1.81 -0.39
C LEU A 72 -13.03 -1.68 -1.59
N LEU A 73 -13.86 -2.70 -1.86
CA LEU A 73 -14.81 -2.67 -2.98
C LEU A 73 -15.95 -1.65 -2.81
N THR A 74 -16.19 -1.17 -1.59
CA THR A 74 -17.22 -0.16 -1.30
C THR A 74 -16.68 1.27 -1.20
N LYS A 75 -15.36 1.46 -1.33
CA LYS A 75 -14.78 2.81 -1.35
C LYS A 75 -15.05 3.52 -2.67
N SER A 76 -15.18 4.84 -2.57
CA SER A 76 -15.21 5.73 -3.73
C SER A 76 -13.86 5.72 -4.44
N SER A 77 -13.88 5.77 -5.77
CA SER A 77 -12.66 5.86 -6.59
C SER A 77 -11.74 7.01 -6.14
N PRO A 78 -10.41 6.81 -6.15
CA PRO A 78 -9.45 7.88 -5.90
C PRO A 78 -9.36 8.90 -7.04
N ASP A 79 -9.83 8.55 -8.24
CA ASP A 79 -9.83 9.40 -9.44
C ASP A 79 -10.95 8.92 -10.38
N ASN A 80 -12.14 9.54 -10.29
CA ASN A 80 -13.31 9.15 -11.09
C ASN A 80 -13.11 9.35 -12.61
N SER A 81 -12.14 10.18 -13.02
CA SER A 81 -11.84 10.37 -14.45
C SER A 81 -11.09 9.16 -15.04
N LYS A 82 -10.36 8.41 -14.20
CA LYS A 82 -9.63 7.20 -14.58
C LYS A 82 -10.37 5.92 -14.23
N TRP A 83 -10.98 5.88 -13.06
CA TRP A 83 -11.62 4.69 -12.53
C TRP A 83 -13.02 5.02 -12.01
N GLY A 84 -14.03 4.28 -12.49
CA GLY A 84 -15.35 4.24 -11.85
C GLY A 84 -15.43 3.26 -10.68
N TRP A 85 -14.29 2.85 -10.10
CA TRP A 85 -14.17 1.88 -9.01
C TRP A 85 -12.91 2.17 -8.18
N TYR A 86 -12.71 1.45 -7.08
CA TYR A 86 -11.53 1.59 -6.23
C TYR A 86 -10.44 0.57 -6.60
N PRO A 87 -9.37 0.96 -7.34
CA PRO A 87 -8.20 0.11 -7.52
C PRO A 87 -7.40 0.04 -6.22
N TYR A 88 -6.72 -1.07 -6.00
CA TYR A 88 -5.80 -1.25 -4.88
C TYR A 88 -4.79 -2.35 -5.22
N ALA A 89 -3.78 -2.50 -4.38
CA ALA A 89 -2.92 -3.67 -4.42
C ALA A 89 -2.73 -4.28 -3.04
N THR A 90 -2.35 -5.55 -3.01
CA THR A 90 -1.95 -6.24 -1.79
C THR A 90 -0.63 -6.94 -2.02
N LEU A 91 0.30 -6.75 -1.10
CA LEU A 91 1.55 -7.47 -1.06
C LEU A 91 1.47 -8.48 0.08
N GLU A 92 1.41 -9.77 -0.26
CA GLU A 92 1.54 -10.83 0.73
C GLU A 92 3.00 -11.25 0.86
N MET A 93 3.45 -11.31 2.10
CA MET A 93 4.77 -11.79 2.48
C MET A 93 4.57 -13.13 3.17
N ARG A 94 5.17 -14.19 2.60
CA ARG A 94 5.17 -15.52 3.21
C ARG A 94 6.48 -15.68 3.97
N ASN A 95 6.37 -15.56 5.29
CA ASN A 95 7.44 -15.78 6.24
C ASN A 95 6.99 -16.90 7.19
N THR A 96 7.90 -17.72 7.70
CA THR A 96 7.58 -18.50 8.90
C THR A 96 7.62 -17.57 10.12
N PRO A 97 6.86 -17.84 11.20
CA PRO A 97 6.89 -17.02 12.42
C PRO A 97 8.31 -16.74 12.96
N ALA A 98 9.25 -17.68 12.76
CA ALA A 98 10.65 -17.52 13.14
C ALA A 98 11.42 -16.53 12.24
N ASP A 99 11.05 -16.39 10.96
CA ASP A 99 11.70 -15.48 9.99
C ASP A 99 11.41 -13.99 10.29
N PHE A 100 10.48 -13.68 11.20
CA PHE A 100 10.20 -12.29 11.61
C PHE A 100 11.22 -11.72 12.60
N SER A 101 12.12 -12.55 13.15
CA SER A 101 13.17 -12.16 14.10
C SER A 101 14.53 -11.86 13.46
N SER A 102 14.72 -12.14 12.16
CA SER A 102 15.98 -11.86 11.45
C SER A 102 15.76 -10.82 10.36
N ALA A 103 16.59 -9.77 10.35
CA ALA A 103 16.51 -8.62 9.43
C ALA A 103 16.70 -8.97 7.93
N GLU A 104 16.96 -10.24 7.63
CA GLU A 104 17.04 -10.88 6.33
C GLU A 104 16.23 -12.17 6.53
N VAL A 105 15.12 -12.46 5.86
CA VAL A 105 15.01 -12.73 4.43
C VAL A 105 13.51 -12.75 4.11
N LEU A 106 12.98 -11.74 3.42
CA LEU A 106 11.72 -11.94 2.72
C LEU A 106 12.00 -12.91 1.56
N ARG A 107 11.54 -14.17 1.66
CA ARG A 107 11.93 -15.24 0.72
C ARG A 107 11.13 -15.23 -0.58
N SER A 108 9.88 -14.82 -0.47
CA SER A 108 8.96 -14.73 -1.60
C SER A 108 7.87 -13.72 -1.29
N TYR A 109 7.31 -13.17 -2.35
CA TYR A 109 6.17 -12.28 -2.24
C TYR A 109 5.10 -12.66 -3.25
N TYR A 110 3.88 -12.21 -2.95
CA TYR A 110 2.76 -12.24 -3.87
C TYR A 110 2.11 -10.87 -3.93
N LEU A 111 2.32 -10.15 -5.03
CA LEU A 111 1.73 -8.85 -5.28
C LEU A 111 0.48 -9.04 -6.16
N MET A 112 -0.68 -8.76 -5.58
CA MET A 112 -1.94 -8.72 -6.31
C MET A 112 -2.31 -7.28 -6.61
N VAL A 113 -2.58 -6.98 -7.87
CA VAL A 113 -2.95 -5.64 -8.34
C VAL A 113 -4.37 -5.69 -8.86
N TYR A 114 -5.29 -5.04 -8.16
CA TYR A 114 -6.69 -5.02 -8.51
C TYR A 114 -7.06 -3.77 -9.28
N GLY A 115 -7.64 -3.96 -10.45
CA GLY A 115 -8.45 -2.94 -11.10
C GLY A 115 -7.69 -1.75 -11.67
N ILE A 116 -6.37 -1.78 -11.84
CA ILE A 116 -5.64 -0.62 -12.40
C ILE A 116 -6.07 -0.32 -13.85
N ASN A 117 -6.22 -1.32 -14.72
CA ASN A 117 -6.62 -1.08 -16.12
C ASN A 117 -8.07 -1.47 -16.43
N LYS A 118 -8.60 -2.48 -15.74
CA LYS A 118 -9.94 -3.02 -16.00
C LYS A 118 -10.63 -3.37 -14.70
N LYS A 119 -11.89 -2.95 -14.54
CA LYS A 119 -12.72 -3.29 -13.39
C LYS A 119 -12.78 -4.82 -13.23
N ASN A 120 -12.66 -5.29 -11.99
CA ASN A 120 -12.69 -6.71 -11.61
C ASN A 120 -11.56 -7.57 -12.21
N ALA A 121 -10.51 -6.97 -12.77
CA ALA A 121 -9.30 -7.70 -13.15
C ALA A 121 -8.29 -7.66 -12.00
N THR A 122 -7.67 -8.81 -11.71
CA THR A 122 -6.59 -8.94 -10.74
C THR A 122 -5.37 -9.51 -11.45
N ASP A 123 -4.26 -8.78 -11.41
CA ASP A 123 -2.95 -9.29 -11.80
C ASP A 123 -2.25 -9.86 -10.59
N ASN A 124 -1.64 -11.02 -10.76
CA ASN A 124 -1.01 -11.77 -9.69
C ASN A 124 0.46 -11.97 -10.03
N LEU A 125 1.34 -11.33 -9.26
CA LEU A 125 2.77 -11.37 -9.46
C LEU A 125 3.39 -12.11 -8.28
N ASN A 126 3.96 -13.28 -8.55
CA ASN A 126 4.77 -14.02 -7.61
C ASN A 126 6.25 -13.88 -7.97
N GLY A 127 7.09 -13.65 -6.97
CA GLY A 127 8.52 -13.51 -7.18
C GLY A 127 9.34 -13.98 -5.99
N ARG A 128 10.63 -14.22 -6.24
CA ARG A 128 11.66 -14.56 -5.24
C ARG A 128 12.80 -13.54 -5.23
N PHE A 129 12.53 -12.28 -5.60
CA PHE A 129 13.54 -11.22 -5.73
C PHE A 129 14.54 -11.57 -6.85
N SER A 130 14.06 -11.55 -8.10
CA SER A 130 14.88 -11.70 -9.31
C SER A 130 15.73 -10.45 -9.58
N GLY A 131 16.62 -10.47 -10.57
CA GLY A 131 17.57 -9.38 -10.85
C GLY A 131 16.97 -7.98 -11.06
N ASN A 132 15.67 -7.87 -11.35
CA ASN A 132 14.96 -6.60 -11.52
C ASN A 132 14.18 -6.15 -10.27
N GLU A 133 14.26 -6.88 -9.16
CA GLU A 133 13.50 -6.65 -7.94
C GLU A 133 14.45 -6.30 -6.79
N VAL A 134 14.11 -5.28 -6.02
CA VAL A 134 14.97 -4.76 -4.96
C VAL A 134 14.14 -4.50 -3.72
N LEU A 135 14.50 -5.14 -2.62
CA LEU A 135 13.98 -4.89 -1.27
C LEU A 135 15.09 -4.25 -0.43
N ARG A 136 14.80 -3.15 0.27
CA ARG A 136 15.75 -2.46 1.15
C ARG A 136 15.09 -2.01 2.43
N ASN A 137 15.89 -1.86 3.48
CA ASN A 137 15.49 -1.29 4.77
C ASN A 137 14.28 -2.01 5.38
N TYR A 138 14.22 -3.33 5.24
CA TYR A 138 13.15 -4.12 5.83
C TYR A 138 13.23 -4.05 7.36
N ARG A 139 12.11 -3.69 7.98
CA ARG A 139 11.90 -3.67 9.42
C ARG A 139 10.50 -4.19 9.70
N PHE A 140 10.41 -5.02 10.73
CA PHE A 140 9.15 -5.55 11.21
C PHE A 140 9.22 -5.63 12.72
N ASP A 141 8.20 -5.08 13.38
CA ASP A 141 8.04 -5.07 14.82
C ASP A 141 6.55 -5.22 15.17
N GLU A 142 6.23 -5.17 16.46
CA GLU A 142 4.87 -5.34 16.97
C GLU A 142 3.89 -4.22 16.54
N GLU A 143 4.40 -3.10 16.03
CA GLU A 143 3.58 -1.96 15.61
C GLU A 143 3.43 -1.83 14.10
N ARG A 144 4.43 -2.23 13.32
CA ARG A 144 4.48 -1.92 11.88
C ARG A 144 5.43 -2.78 11.05
N VAL A 145 5.25 -2.66 9.75
CA VAL A 145 6.15 -3.16 8.71
C VAL A 145 6.66 -1.98 7.89
N GLN A 146 7.98 -1.91 7.69
CA GLN A 146 8.61 -0.87 6.87
C GLN A 146 9.60 -1.47 5.89
N PHE A 147 9.60 -0.98 4.65
CA PHE A 147 10.62 -1.32 3.65
C PHE A 147 10.48 -0.43 2.41
N ARG A 148 11.52 -0.42 1.59
CA ARG A 148 11.45 0.03 0.21
C ARG A 148 11.44 -1.17 -0.72
N PHE A 149 10.49 -1.24 -1.63
CA PHE A 149 10.33 -2.34 -2.56
C PHE A 149 10.10 -1.81 -3.97
N SER A 150 10.96 -2.16 -4.90
CA SER A 150 10.81 -1.80 -6.31
C SER A 150 11.02 -3.00 -7.20
N GLY A 151 10.37 -3.00 -8.36
CA GLY A 151 10.61 -4.00 -9.37
C GLY A 151 9.80 -3.79 -10.63
N ARG A 152 10.02 -4.71 -11.58
CA ARG A 152 9.36 -4.70 -12.88
C ARG A 152 9.20 -6.13 -13.38
N GLN A 153 8.05 -6.43 -13.97
CA GLN A 153 7.82 -7.65 -14.73
C GLN A 153 7.32 -7.29 -16.14
N ASP A 154 8.19 -7.52 -17.13
CA ASP A 154 7.94 -7.16 -18.53
C ASP A 154 6.75 -7.89 -19.13
N TYR A 155 6.60 -9.19 -18.81
CA TYR A 155 5.52 -10.01 -19.35
C TYR A 155 4.12 -9.46 -19.02
N PHE A 156 3.96 -8.86 -17.83
CA PHE A 156 2.69 -8.26 -17.40
C PHE A 156 2.61 -6.74 -17.64
N ASP A 157 3.69 -6.14 -18.13
CA ASP A 157 3.88 -4.69 -18.25
C ASP A 157 3.56 -3.96 -16.93
N ILE A 158 4.11 -4.49 -15.83
CA ILE A 158 3.93 -3.93 -14.48
C ILE A 158 5.28 -3.48 -13.93
N ARG A 159 5.30 -2.29 -13.34
CA ARG A 159 6.41 -1.75 -12.56
C ARG A 159 5.92 -1.14 -11.27
N TRP A 160 6.72 -1.23 -10.22
CA TRP A 160 6.40 -0.65 -8.92
C TRP A 160 7.63 -0.05 -8.26
N GLN A 161 7.37 0.98 -7.46
CA GLN A 161 8.34 1.57 -6.55
C GLN A 161 7.55 1.97 -5.31
N LEU A 162 7.83 1.33 -4.18
CA LEU A 162 7.04 1.43 -2.96
C LEU A 162 7.95 1.82 -1.80
N GLU A 163 7.49 2.77 -0.99
CA GLU A 163 8.03 3.11 0.32
C GLU A 163 6.98 2.80 1.38
N VAL A 164 6.98 1.56 1.84
CA VAL A 164 5.99 1.03 2.76
C VAL A 164 6.35 1.41 4.18
N ASN A 165 5.37 1.97 4.88
CA ASN A 165 5.37 2.22 6.32
C ASN A 165 3.96 1.90 6.82
N ALA A 166 3.68 0.62 6.95
CA ALA A 166 2.35 0.07 7.19
C ALA A 166 2.20 -0.27 8.68
N PRO A 167 1.35 0.42 9.45
CA PRO A 167 1.00 -0.02 10.79
C PRO A 167 0.28 -1.37 10.74
N LEU A 168 0.53 -2.21 11.74
CA LEU A 168 -0.23 -3.43 11.98
C LEU A 168 -1.61 -3.07 12.52
N LEU A 169 -2.64 -3.74 12.01
CA LEU A 169 -4.04 -3.52 12.40
C LEU A 169 -4.47 -4.41 13.56
#